data_AF-A0A520D0E5-F1
#
_entry.id   AF-A0A520D0E5-F1
#
_cell.length_a   1.000
_cell.length_b   1.000
_cell.length_c   1.000
_cell.angle_alpha   90.00
_cell.angle_beta   90.00
_cell.angle_gamma   90.00
#
_symmetry.space_group_name_H-M   'P 1'
#
loop_
_entity.id
_entity.type
_entity.pdbx_description
1 polymer ?
#
loop_
_entity_poly.entity_id
_entity_poly.type
_entity_poly.pdbx_seq_one_letter_code
_entity_poly.pdbx_strand_id
1 'polypeptide(L)'
;MKKLTLLFILLSIFTGAKAQLTQSLNNKIDYASKQLPIEKLYLSFDKPFYSVGDTLWFKSVLLNADYSASSRTDKIYVELYNDSLSLIDNRTIALNNGLGYGDIALSKRLTEGTYTIRAYSNWQQNFGDDYFFQKSFYIGNAGEKTWLLNSLQEISSTVNNRTLDLKLRITNLKNQAIGLKDIEVQLMNGSRRIAKADLQTKLDGTLDTKIPLGDNKINPNFNIIIIDKKNKAQKSILPVKILKQETLDLQFMPEGGYMVNGIFGKNCKPKSRSCCRI
;
A
#
# COMPACT_ATOMS: atom_id res chain seq x y z
N MET A 1 -1.94 -17.21 86.42
CA MET A 1 -1.88 -17.99 85.15
C MET A 1 -2.90 -17.52 84.10
N LYS A 2 -4.17 -17.23 84.45
CA LYS A 2 -5.21 -16.76 83.50
C LYS A 2 -4.94 -15.40 82.81
N LYS A 3 -4.17 -14.49 83.42
CA LYS A 3 -3.79 -13.19 82.82
C LYS A 3 -2.66 -13.30 81.79
N LEU A 4 -1.80 -14.31 81.92
CA LEU A 4 -0.67 -14.54 81.00
C LEU A 4 -1.14 -15.22 79.71
N THR A 5 -2.14 -16.11 79.81
CA THR A 5 -2.79 -16.74 78.65
C THR A 5 -3.59 -15.73 77.82
N LEU A 6 -4.16 -14.70 78.44
CA LEU A 6 -4.90 -13.65 77.72
C LEU A 6 -3.97 -12.71 76.93
N LEU A 7 -2.77 -12.45 77.45
CA LEU A 7 -1.74 -11.66 76.76
C LEU A 7 -1.19 -12.39 75.52
N PHE A 8 -1.04 -13.72 75.61
CA PHE A 8 -0.58 -14.54 74.49
C PHE A 8 -1.61 -14.63 73.35
N ILE A 9 -2.91 -14.64 73.69
CA ILE A 9 -4.01 -14.60 72.72
C ILE A 9 -4.14 -13.21 72.07
N LEU A 10 -3.82 -12.14 72.79
CA LEU A 10 -3.83 -10.78 72.23
C LEU A 10 -2.64 -10.54 71.28
N LEU A 11 -1.51 -11.20 71.51
CA LEU A 11 -0.31 -11.09 70.68
C LEU A 11 -0.40 -11.89 69.36
N SER A 12 -1.13 -13.01 69.35
CA SER A 12 -1.38 -13.80 68.14
C SER A 12 -2.41 -13.18 67.19
N ILE A 13 -3.20 -12.19 67.64
CA ILE A 13 -4.10 -11.40 66.78
C ILE A 13 -3.31 -10.30 66.02
N PHE A 14 -2.14 -9.88 66.52
CA PHE A 14 -1.30 -8.87 65.87
C PHE A 14 -0.36 -9.42 64.80
N THR A 15 -0.14 -10.74 64.75
CA THR A 15 0.46 -11.40 63.58
C THR A 15 -0.60 -11.61 62.50
N GLY A 16 -1.25 -10.53 62.09
CA GLY A 16 -2.02 -10.50 60.86
C GLY A 16 -1.05 -10.80 59.72
N ALA A 17 -1.10 -12.02 59.20
CA ALA A 17 -0.44 -12.38 57.97
C ALA A 17 -0.76 -11.28 56.95
N LYS A 18 0.26 -10.54 56.51
CA LYS A 18 0.14 -9.77 55.28
C LYS A 18 -0.07 -10.81 54.19
N ALA A 19 -1.33 -11.13 53.92
CA ALA A 19 -1.72 -11.86 52.75
C ALA A 19 -0.91 -11.26 51.60
N GLN A 20 -0.16 -12.10 50.88
CA GLN A 20 0.33 -11.70 49.57
C GLN A 20 -0.92 -11.27 48.81
N LEU A 21 -1.09 -9.95 48.71
CA LEU A 21 -2.01 -9.33 47.77
C LEU A 21 -1.62 -9.99 46.45
N THR A 22 -2.45 -10.92 46.02
CA THR A 22 -2.41 -11.49 44.68
C THR A 22 -2.58 -10.27 43.80
N GLN A 23 -1.46 -9.64 43.40
CA GLN A 23 -1.49 -8.60 42.40
C GLN A 23 -2.19 -9.26 41.23
N SER A 24 -3.40 -8.76 40.96
CA SER A 24 -4.25 -9.27 39.90
C SER A 24 -3.40 -9.38 38.66
N LEU A 25 -3.63 -10.41 37.84
CA LEU A 25 -2.87 -10.60 36.59
C LEU A 25 -2.77 -9.29 35.80
N ASN A 26 -3.83 -8.48 35.82
CA ASN A 26 -3.89 -7.13 35.25
C ASN A 26 -2.78 -6.20 35.75
N ASN A 27 -2.49 -6.14 37.05
CA ASN A 27 -1.44 -5.27 37.58
C ASN A 27 -0.04 -5.71 37.13
N LYS A 28 0.18 -7.01 36.94
CA LYS A 28 1.45 -7.54 36.42
C LYS A 28 1.60 -7.25 34.92
N ILE A 29 0.51 -7.38 34.16
CA ILE A 29 0.45 -7.03 32.74
C ILE A 29 0.69 -5.53 32.53
N ASP A 30 0.04 -4.68 33.33
CA ASP A 30 0.22 -3.22 33.29
C ASP A 30 1.62 -2.79 33.69
N TYR A 31 2.24 -3.48 34.64
CA TYR A 31 3.63 -3.23 34.99
C TYR A 31 4.55 -3.61 33.82
N ALA A 32 4.35 -4.79 33.23
CA ALA A 32 5.13 -5.24 32.09
C ALA A 32 4.98 -4.31 30.87
N SER A 33 3.77 -3.85 30.56
CA SER A 33 3.51 -2.94 29.43
C SER A 33 4.14 -1.56 29.61
N LYS A 34 4.25 -1.07 30.85
CA LYS A 34 4.97 0.18 31.18
C LYS A 34 6.49 0.05 31.10
N GLN A 35 7.03 -1.13 31.39
CA GLN A 35 8.46 -1.39 31.33
C GLN A 35 8.93 -1.68 29.90
N LEU A 36 8.10 -2.36 29.12
CA LEU A 36 8.36 -2.72 27.72
C LEU A 36 7.31 -2.08 26.80
N PRO A 37 7.27 -0.74 26.67
CA PRO A 37 6.32 -0.10 25.78
C PRO A 37 6.66 -0.47 24.34
N ILE A 38 5.67 -1.01 23.63
CA ILE A 38 5.78 -1.27 22.19
C ILE A 38 5.65 0.07 21.47
N GLU A 39 6.66 0.42 20.68
CA GLU A 39 6.66 1.60 19.84
C GLU A 39 6.23 1.24 18.41
N LYS A 40 5.47 2.13 17.78
CA LYS A 40 5.04 2.01 16.39
C LYS A 40 5.48 3.21 15.57
N LEU A 41 6.28 2.92 14.55
CA LEU A 41 6.82 3.92 13.63
C LEU A 41 5.95 4.04 12.38
N TYR A 42 5.70 5.28 11.97
CA TYR A 42 5.01 5.61 10.73
C TYR A 42 5.84 6.60 9.91
N LEU A 43 5.98 6.35 8.61
CA LEU A 43 6.54 7.33 7.67
C LEU A 43 5.46 7.86 6.73
N SER A 44 5.42 9.19 6.60
CA SER A 44 4.64 9.90 5.60
C SER A 44 5.57 10.48 4.55
N PHE A 45 5.24 10.29 3.27
CA PHE A 45 6.07 10.68 2.14
C PHE A 45 5.44 11.87 1.40
N ASP A 46 6.25 12.70 0.73
CA ASP A 46 5.75 13.83 -0.05
C ASP A 46 4.99 13.38 -1.31
N LYS A 47 5.44 12.29 -1.95
CA LYS A 47 4.84 11.73 -3.16
C LYS A 47 4.57 10.22 -3.06
N PRO A 48 3.56 9.71 -3.79
CA PRO A 48 3.29 8.28 -3.90
C PRO A 48 4.26 7.56 -4.85
N PHE A 49 4.86 8.27 -5.82
CA PHE A 49 5.77 7.72 -6.83
C PHE A 49 6.94 8.68 -7.04
N TYR A 50 8.11 8.13 -7.36
CA TYR A 50 9.34 8.89 -7.59
C TYR A 50 9.97 8.52 -8.92
N SER A 51 10.73 9.46 -9.49
CA SER A 51 11.58 9.19 -10.63
C SER A 51 13.04 9.10 -10.23
N VAL A 52 13.84 8.42 -11.06
CA VAL A 52 15.29 8.41 -10.93
C VAL A 52 15.84 9.84 -11.00
N GLY A 53 16.63 10.25 -10.02
CA GLY A 53 17.14 11.62 -9.88
C GLY A 53 16.34 12.52 -8.93
N ASP A 54 15.18 12.09 -8.44
CA ASP A 54 14.38 12.85 -7.46
C ASP A 54 14.98 12.75 -6.04
N THR A 55 14.49 13.63 -5.16
CA THR A 55 14.72 13.50 -3.70
C THR A 55 13.41 13.08 -3.05
N LEU A 56 13.45 11.98 -2.31
CA LEU A 56 12.33 11.47 -1.53
C LEU A 56 12.35 12.16 -0.18
N TRP A 57 11.27 12.88 0.15
CA TRP A 57 11.13 13.55 1.44
C TRP A 57 10.15 12.79 2.31
N PHE A 58 10.47 12.67 3.60
CA PHE A 58 9.59 12.00 4.53
C PHE A 58 9.57 12.64 5.92
N LYS A 59 8.42 12.49 6.57
CA LYS A 59 8.22 12.77 7.99
C LYS A 59 8.03 11.45 8.71
N SER A 60 8.78 11.24 9.78
CA SER A 60 8.58 10.13 10.71
C SER A 60 7.77 10.56 11.93
N VAL A 61 6.91 9.64 12.38
CA VAL A 61 6.15 9.76 13.61
C VAL A 61 6.27 8.44 14.37
N LEU A 62 6.85 8.50 15.56
CA LEU A 62 7.04 7.37 16.47
C LEU A 62 6.09 7.52 17.66
N LEU A 63 5.20 6.54 17.80
CA LEU A 63 4.16 6.52 18.81
C LEU A 63 4.37 5.37 19.79
N ASN A 64 4.02 5.58 21.04
CA ASN A 64 3.89 4.52 22.04
C ASN A 64 2.57 3.74 21.82
N ALA A 65 2.38 2.65 22.56
CA ALA A 65 1.16 1.84 22.53
C ALA A 65 -0.13 2.61 22.87
N ASP A 66 -0.03 3.70 23.62
CA ASP A 66 -1.13 4.62 23.95
C ASP A 66 -1.32 5.75 22.93
N TYR A 67 -0.64 5.69 21.79
CA TYR A 67 -0.61 6.71 20.73
C TYR A 67 -0.02 8.06 21.16
N SER A 68 0.62 8.14 22.32
CA SER A 68 1.44 9.30 22.69
C SER A 68 2.75 9.31 21.92
N ALA A 69 3.36 10.49 21.76
CA ALA A 69 4.69 10.59 21.17
C ALA A 69 5.74 9.88 22.05
N SER A 70 6.60 9.06 21.44
CA SER A 70 7.71 8.46 22.20
C SER A 70 8.75 9.52 22.58
N SER A 71 9.07 9.58 23.87
CA SER A 71 10.17 10.38 24.43
C SER A 71 11.40 9.55 24.81
N ARG A 72 11.36 8.22 24.61
CA ARG A 72 12.45 7.30 24.97
C ARG A 72 13.46 7.11 23.84
N THR A 73 13.01 7.26 22.61
CA THR A 73 13.79 6.98 21.41
C THR A 73 14.15 8.30 20.72
N ASP A 74 15.44 8.61 20.70
CA ASP A 74 15.96 9.86 20.12
C ASP A 74 16.32 9.73 18.63
N LYS A 75 16.36 8.51 18.08
CA LYS A 75 16.74 8.27 16.69
C LYS A 75 16.09 7.04 16.08
N ILE A 76 15.89 7.11 14.78
CA ILE A 76 15.47 5.99 13.93
C ILE A 76 16.46 5.78 12.79
N TYR A 77 16.47 4.58 12.26
CA TYR A 77 17.19 4.21 11.05
C TYR A 77 16.18 4.02 9.93
N VAL A 78 16.50 4.57 8.76
CA VAL A 78 15.70 4.46 7.55
C VAL A 78 16.59 3.91 6.45
N GLU A 79 16.24 2.75 5.92
CA GLU A 79 17.00 2.00 4.95
C GLU A 79 16.20 1.85 3.66
N LEU A 80 16.85 2.04 2.53
CA LEU A 80 16.26 1.83 1.21
C LEU A 80 16.88 0.59 0.57
N TYR A 81 16.03 -0.37 0.20
CA TYR A 81 16.42 -1.61 -0.46
C TYR A 81 15.92 -1.65 -1.90
N ASN A 82 16.69 -2.25 -2.79
CA ASN A 82 16.22 -2.60 -4.14
C ASN A 82 15.45 -3.94 -4.15
N ASP A 83 14.92 -4.31 -5.32
CA ASP A 83 14.17 -5.56 -5.53
C ASP A 83 15.00 -6.83 -5.26
N SER A 84 16.32 -6.74 -5.36
CA SER A 84 17.26 -7.83 -5.01
C SER A 84 17.66 -7.84 -3.52
N LEU A 85 16.96 -7.07 -2.67
CA LEU A 85 17.25 -6.89 -1.25
C LEU A 85 18.65 -6.34 -0.94
N SER A 86 19.27 -5.66 -1.90
CA SER A 86 20.52 -4.92 -1.69
C SER A 86 20.23 -3.56 -1.08
N LEU A 87 21.01 -3.17 -0.07
CA LEU A 87 20.92 -1.87 0.57
C LEU A 87 21.46 -0.79 -0.38
N ILE A 88 20.63 0.21 -0.66
CA ILE A 88 20.92 1.32 -1.59
C ILE A 88 21.36 2.58 -0.84
N ASP A 89 20.64 2.92 0.23
CA ASP A 89 20.97 4.07 1.09
C ASP A 89 20.49 3.80 2.52
N ASN A 90 21.13 4.43 3.50
CA ASN A 90 20.74 4.40 4.90
C ASN A 90 20.84 5.79 5.52
N ARG A 91 19.81 6.16 6.30
CA ARG A 91 19.73 7.46 6.97
C ARG A 91 19.43 7.25 8.44
N THR A 92 20.17 7.95 9.28
CA THR A 92 19.86 8.07 10.71
C THR A 92 19.13 9.38 10.92
N ILE A 93 17.90 9.32 11.42
CA ILE A 93 17.05 10.49 11.63
C ILE A 93 16.91 10.71 13.13
N ALA A 94 17.29 11.90 13.59
CA ALA A 94 17.03 12.32 14.95
C ALA A 94 15.53 12.62 15.13
N LEU A 95 14.98 12.20 16.26
CA LEU A 95 13.62 12.45 16.66
C LEU A 95 13.58 13.53 17.74
N ASN A 96 12.59 14.42 17.65
CA ASN A 96 12.22 15.36 18.68
C ASN A 96 10.76 15.08 19.07
N ASN A 97 10.55 14.58 20.29
CA ASN A 97 9.24 14.13 20.78
C ASN A 97 8.54 13.20 19.77
N GLY A 98 9.23 12.12 19.37
CA GLY A 98 8.72 11.14 18.42
C GLY A 98 8.57 11.63 16.98
N LEU A 99 8.90 12.88 16.66
CA LEU A 99 8.81 13.43 15.30
C LEU A 99 10.20 13.58 14.67
N GLY A 100 10.34 13.15 13.43
CA GLY A 100 11.57 13.36 12.65
C GLY A 100 11.27 13.72 11.20
N TYR A 101 12.27 14.28 10.54
CA TYR A 101 12.21 14.68 9.14
C TYR A 101 13.50 14.23 8.47
N GLY A 102 13.37 13.73 7.24
CA GLY A 102 14.52 13.25 6.50
C GLY A 102 14.26 13.21 5.01
N ASP A 103 15.35 12.98 4.29
CA ASP A 103 15.36 12.87 2.85
C ASP A 103 16.32 11.77 2.38
N ILE A 104 16.02 11.22 1.20
CA ILE A 104 16.86 10.25 0.51
C ILE A 104 16.97 10.70 -0.95
N ALA A 105 18.19 11.03 -1.38
CA ALA A 105 18.47 11.40 -2.76
C ALA A 105 18.53 10.15 -3.65
N LEU A 106 17.61 10.03 -4.60
CA LEU A 106 17.56 8.91 -5.54
C LEU A 106 18.54 9.17 -6.69
N SER A 107 19.73 8.58 -6.60
CA SER A 107 20.80 8.77 -7.59
C SER A 107 20.32 8.47 -9.03
N LYS A 108 20.83 9.25 -10.00
CA LYS A 108 20.56 9.03 -11.44
C LYS A 108 21.06 7.68 -11.98
N ARG A 109 21.87 6.96 -11.20
CA ARG A 109 22.39 5.63 -11.52
C ARG A 109 21.47 4.50 -11.10
N LEU A 110 20.39 4.80 -10.36
CA LEU A 110 19.41 3.80 -9.97
C LEU A 110 18.69 3.25 -11.19
N THR A 111 18.47 1.94 -11.19
CA THR A 111 17.65 1.27 -12.18
C THR A 111 16.19 1.46 -11.86
N GLU A 112 15.34 1.54 -12.89
CA GLU A 112 13.90 1.50 -12.68
C GLU A 112 13.48 0.18 -12.03
N GLY A 113 12.50 0.23 -11.13
CA GLY A 113 12.09 -0.96 -10.39
C GLY A 113 11.34 -0.65 -9.11
N THR A 114 10.96 -1.71 -8.40
CA THR A 114 10.37 -1.62 -7.07
C THR A 114 11.46 -1.50 -6.02
N TYR A 115 11.32 -0.54 -5.12
CA TYR A 115 12.20 -0.34 -3.98
C TYR A 115 11.38 -0.44 -2.70
N THR A 116 12.01 -0.92 -1.65
CA THR A 116 11.40 -1.08 -0.34
C THR A 116 12.11 -0.20 0.67
N ILE A 117 11.37 0.71 1.29
CA ILE A 117 11.89 1.46 2.43
C ILE A 117 11.52 0.74 3.71
N ARG A 118 12.50 0.58 4.58
CA ARG A 118 12.38 0.00 5.90
C ARG A 118 12.81 1.03 6.93
N ALA A 119 12.06 1.19 8.00
CA ALA A 119 12.45 2.07 9.09
C ALA A 119 12.16 1.47 10.46
N TYR A 120 13.08 1.69 11.40
CA TYR A 120 13.00 1.12 12.74
C TYR A 120 13.78 1.94 13.76
N SER A 121 13.40 1.84 15.03
CA SER A 121 14.23 2.29 16.15
C SER A 121 15.10 1.16 16.69
N ASN A 122 16.15 1.50 17.44
CA ASN A 122 16.94 0.49 18.16
C ASN A 122 16.09 -0.28 19.19
N TRP A 123 15.07 0.38 19.76
CA TRP A 123 14.17 -0.24 20.74
C TRP A 123 13.24 -1.28 20.09
N GLN A 124 12.71 -0.99 18.90
CA GLN A 124 11.86 -1.91 18.16
C GLN A 124 12.55 -3.24 17.82
N GLN A 125 13.89 -3.24 17.65
CA GLN A 125 14.63 -4.49 17.38
C GLN A 125 14.47 -5.55 18.48
N ASN A 126 14.16 -5.15 19.72
CA ASN A 126 13.93 -6.09 20.82
C ASN A 126 12.63 -6.90 20.67
N PHE A 127 11.72 -6.46 19.80
CA PHE A 127 10.39 -7.07 19.61
C PHE A 127 10.26 -7.84 18.29
N GLY A 128 11.28 -7.80 17.43
CA GLY A 128 11.27 -8.44 16.11
C GLY A 128 11.03 -7.45 14.96
N ASP A 129 11.17 -7.95 13.73
CA ASP A 129 11.06 -7.20 12.49
C ASP A 129 9.62 -6.87 12.08
N ASP A 130 8.63 -7.59 12.60
CA ASP A 130 7.19 -7.32 12.42
C ASP A 130 6.79 -5.89 12.87
N TYR A 131 7.57 -5.26 13.74
CA TYR A 131 7.32 -3.90 14.25
C TYR A 131 7.97 -2.81 13.38
N PHE A 132 8.77 -3.19 12.39
CA PHE A 132 9.42 -2.23 11.51
C PHE A 132 8.42 -1.68 10.51
N PHE A 133 8.56 -0.39 10.23
CA PHE A 133 7.81 0.20 9.14
C PHE A 133 8.40 -0.31 7.82
N GLN A 134 7.57 -0.89 6.96
CA GLN A 134 7.98 -1.31 5.62
C GLN A 134 6.97 -0.82 4.59
N LYS A 135 7.46 -0.21 3.52
CA LYS A 135 6.64 0.22 2.39
C LYS A 135 7.40 0.04 1.09
N SER A 136 6.76 -0.57 0.09
CA SER A 136 7.32 -0.68 -1.25
C SER A 136 6.70 0.38 -2.18
N PHE A 137 7.53 0.97 -3.04
CA PHE A 137 7.10 1.91 -4.06
C PHE A 137 7.92 1.72 -5.33
N TYR A 138 7.33 2.09 -6.47
CA TYR A 138 8.00 2.00 -7.76
C TYR A 138 8.76 3.29 -8.06
N ILE A 139 10.04 3.16 -8.42
CA ILE A 139 10.87 4.24 -8.93
C ILE A 139 10.94 4.09 -10.45
N GLY A 140 10.35 5.03 -11.17
CA GLY A 140 10.33 5.03 -12.63
C GLY A 140 11.50 5.81 -13.23
N ASN A 141 11.89 5.47 -14.46
CA ASN A 141 12.74 6.34 -15.26
C ASN A 141 11.88 7.20 -16.20
N ALA A 142 11.26 8.24 -15.66
CA ALA A 142 10.46 9.18 -16.44
C ALA A 142 11.36 10.27 -17.03
N GLY A 143 11.71 10.10 -18.32
CA GLY A 143 12.49 11.09 -19.07
C GLY A 143 11.62 11.93 -20.00
N GLU A 144 12.21 12.91 -20.67
CA GLU A 144 11.50 13.76 -21.65
C GLU A 144 10.84 12.97 -22.80
N LYS A 145 11.36 11.76 -23.07
CA LYS A 145 10.83 10.87 -24.10
C LYS A 145 9.67 10.02 -23.61
N THR A 146 9.32 10.00 -22.32
CA THR A 146 8.25 9.14 -21.81
C THR A 146 6.88 9.50 -22.38
N TRP A 147 6.14 8.49 -22.85
CA TRP A 147 4.77 8.63 -23.34
C TRP A 147 3.77 8.41 -22.21
N LEU A 148 2.86 9.36 -22.04
CA LEU A 148 1.67 9.22 -21.22
C LEU A 148 0.49 8.83 -22.09
N LEU A 149 -0.17 7.74 -21.73
CA LEU A 149 -1.30 7.17 -22.48
C LEU A 149 -2.59 7.41 -21.72
N ASN A 150 -3.55 8.05 -22.37
CA ASN A 150 -4.95 8.02 -21.93
C ASN A 150 -5.73 7.13 -22.90
N SER A 151 -6.36 6.07 -22.39
CA SER A 151 -7.08 5.10 -23.22
C SER A 151 -8.53 4.94 -22.77
N LEU A 152 -9.45 5.02 -23.73
CA LEU A 152 -10.81 4.54 -23.60
C LEU A 152 -10.92 3.22 -24.39
N GLN A 153 -11.42 2.20 -23.72
CA GLN A 153 -11.48 0.83 -24.23
C GLN A 153 -12.92 0.35 -24.12
N GLU A 154 -13.51 -0.04 -25.25
CA GLU A 154 -14.86 -0.59 -25.32
C GLU A 154 -14.81 -1.92 -26.06
N ILE A 155 -15.36 -2.97 -25.46
CA ILE A 155 -15.47 -4.28 -26.13
C ILE A 155 -16.85 -4.35 -26.77
N SER A 156 -16.87 -4.45 -28.10
CA SER A 156 -18.08 -4.71 -28.86
C SER A 156 -18.14 -6.19 -29.24
N SER A 157 -19.25 -6.85 -28.91
CA SER A 157 -19.51 -8.24 -29.27
C SER A 157 -20.56 -8.32 -30.37
N THR A 158 -20.15 -8.79 -31.55
CA THR A 158 -21.07 -9.32 -32.56
C THR A 158 -21.11 -10.85 -32.43
N VAL A 159 -22.21 -11.48 -32.89
CA VAL A 159 -22.55 -12.90 -32.66
C VAL A 159 -21.39 -13.88 -32.89
N ASN A 160 -20.46 -13.58 -33.81
CA ASN A 160 -19.29 -14.43 -34.11
C ASN A 160 -17.92 -13.73 -33.98
N ASN A 161 -17.85 -12.41 -33.76
CA ASN A 161 -16.59 -11.66 -33.67
C ASN A 161 -16.63 -10.63 -32.55
N ARG A 162 -15.59 -10.63 -31.70
CA ARG A 162 -15.37 -9.57 -30.71
C ARG A 162 -14.27 -8.64 -31.15
N THR A 163 -14.55 -7.34 -31.10
CA THR A 163 -13.60 -6.28 -31.40
C THR A 163 -13.41 -5.39 -30.18
N LEU A 164 -12.16 -5.03 -29.93
CA LEU A 164 -11.79 -4.00 -28.97
C LEU A 164 -11.70 -2.66 -29.71
N ASP A 165 -12.63 -1.77 -29.41
CA ASP A 165 -12.58 -0.39 -29.87
C ASP A 165 -11.67 0.39 -28.90
N LEU A 166 -10.50 0.79 -29.39
CA LEU A 166 -9.47 1.50 -28.63
C LEU A 166 -9.38 2.95 -29.12
N LYS A 167 -9.67 3.90 -28.23
CA LYS A 167 -9.37 5.32 -28.42
C LYS A 167 -8.23 5.70 -27.50
N LEU A 168 -7.15 6.23 -28.06
CA LEU A 168 -5.92 6.52 -27.35
C LEU A 168 -5.53 7.97 -27.58
N ARG A 169 -5.04 8.64 -26.54
CA ARG A 169 -4.35 9.93 -26.64
C ARG A 169 -2.97 9.80 -26.03
N ILE A 170 -1.96 10.15 -26.82
CA ILE A 170 -0.54 10.10 -26.43
C ILE A 170 -0.05 11.52 -26.16
N THR A 171 0.51 11.72 -24.98
CA THR A 171 1.09 13.01 -24.55
C THR A 171 2.48 12.80 -23.94
N ASN A 172 3.27 13.86 -23.85
CA ASN A 172 4.51 13.84 -23.06
C ASN A 172 4.24 14.24 -21.59
N LEU A 173 5.29 14.24 -20.75
CA LEU A 173 5.21 14.68 -19.35
C LEU A 173 4.76 16.14 -19.17
N LYS A 174 4.90 16.98 -20.20
CA LYS A 174 4.42 18.38 -20.22
C LYS A 174 2.98 18.50 -20.76
N ASN A 175 2.26 17.38 -20.90
CA ASN A 175 0.91 17.30 -21.46
C ASN A 175 0.79 17.82 -22.91
N GLN A 176 1.89 17.83 -23.66
CA GLN A 176 1.90 18.19 -25.08
C GLN A 176 1.58 16.96 -25.91
N ALA A 177 0.73 17.13 -26.92
CA ALA A 177 0.31 16.08 -27.84
C ALA A 177 1.49 15.55 -28.67
N ILE A 178 1.58 14.23 -28.80
CA ILE A 178 2.56 13.56 -29.66
C ILE A 178 1.86 13.18 -30.97
N GLY A 179 1.74 14.17 -31.86
CA GLY A 179 1.06 14.01 -33.15
C GLY A 179 1.97 13.57 -34.30
N LEU A 180 1.35 13.09 -35.38
CA LEU A 180 2.01 12.63 -36.62
C LEU A 180 3.12 11.61 -36.37
N LYS A 181 2.91 10.73 -35.38
CA LYS A 181 3.90 9.75 -34.97
C LYS A 181 3.50 8.37 -35.47
N ASP A 182 4.39 7.74 -36.22
CA ASP A 182 4.21 6.37 -36.71
C ASP A 182 4.45 5.37 -35.58
N ILE A 183 3.38 4.66 -35.21
CA ILE A 183 3.37 3.70 -34.11
C ILE A 183 2.88 2.33 -34.56
N GLU A 184 3.39 1.29 -33.92
CA GLU A 184 2.94 -0.08 -34.07
C GLU A 184 2.16 -0.48 -32.82
N VAL A 185 0.90 -0.89 -33.02
CA VAL A 185 0.01 -1.36 -31.96
C VAL A 185 -0.12 -2.88 -32.07
N GLN A 186 0.25 -3.60 -31.02
CA GLN A 186 0.18 -5.04 -30.94
C GLN A 186 -0.77 -5.47 -29.83
N LEU A 187 -1.66 -6.43 -30.12
CA LEU A 187 -2.44 -7.12 -29.10
C LEU A 187 -1.74 -8.43 -28.74
N MET A 188 -1.41 -8.58 -27.46
CA MET A 188 -0.76 -9.76 -26.89
C MET A 188 -1.71 -10.50 -25.98
N ASN A 189 -1.72 -11.83 -26.05
CA ASN A 189 -2.36 -12.72 -25.10
C ASN A 189 -1.26 -13.54 -24.41
N GLY A 190 -0.83 -13.10 -23.22
CA GLY A 190 0.42 -13.60 -22.63
C GLY A 190 1.60 -13.37 -23.58
N SER A 191 2.26 -14.44 -24.02
CA SER A 191 3.40 -14.38 -24.95
C SER A 191 3.01 -14.39 -26.43
N ARG A 192 1.76 -14.72 -26.78
CA ARG A 192 1.31 -14.85 -28.18
C ARG A 192 0.78 -13.52 -28.70
N ARG A 193 1.29 -13.07 -29.86
CA ARG A 193 0.73 -11.92 -30.59
C ARG A 193 -0.52 -12.33 -31.36
N ILE A 194 -1.63 -11.66 -31.09
CA ILE A 194 -2.95 -11.93 -31.69
C ILE A 194 -3.20 -11.03 -32.90
N ALA A 195 -2.90 -9.74 -32.77
CA ALA A 195 -3.08 -8.77 -33.83
C ALA A 195 -1.94 -7.74 -33.82
N LYS A 196 -1.72 -7.12 -34.98
CA LYS A 196 -0.78 -6.03 -35.19
C LYS A 196 -1.41 -5.03 -36.14
N ALA A 197 -1.27 -3.74 -35.84
CA ALA A 197 -1.64 -2.64 -36.72
C ALA A 197 -0.56 -1.55 -36.71
N ASP A 198 -0.17 -1.10 -37.89
CA ASP A 198 0.72 0.06 -38.05
C ASP A 198 -0.15 1.29 -38.30
N LEU A 199 -0.02 2.30 -37.45
CA LEU A 199 -0.91 3.46 -37.40
C LEU A 199 -0.09 4.74 -37.22
N GLN A 200 -0.67 5.88 -37.60
CA GLN A 200 -0.08 7.18 -37.33
C GLN A 200 -1.02 7.98 -36.41
N THR A 201 -0.47 8.63 -35.38
CA THR A 201 -1.26 9.52 -34.52
C THR A 201 -1.68 10.77 -35.26
N LYS A 202 -2.88 11.28 -34.97
CA LYS A 202 -3.35 12.58 -35.49
C LYS A 202 -2.55 13.74 -34.89
N LEU A 203 -2.71 14.95 -35.42
CA LEU A 203 -2.01 16.16 -34.94
C LEU A 203 -2.18 16.42 -33.44
N ASP A 204 -3.34 16.07 -32.88
CA ASP A 204 -3.68 16.21 -31.46
C ASP A 204 -3.17 15.05 -30.57
N GLY A 205 -2.41 14.13 -31.15
CA GLY A 205 -1.87 12.95 -30.48
C GLY A 205 -2.89 11.84 -30.26
N THR A 206 -4.07 11.92 -30.89
CA THR A 206 -5.11 10.88 -30.79
C THR A 206 -4.94 9.79 -31.83
N LEU A 207 -5.43 8.59 -31.50
CA LEU A 207 -5.54 7.45 -32.37
C LEU A 207 -6.82 6.68 -32.04
N ASP A 208 -7.57 6.29 -33.06
CA ASP A 208 -8.73 5.43 -32.93
C ASP A 208 -8.49 4.16 -33.76
N THR A 209 -8.66 2.99 -33.16
CA THR A 209 -8.49 1.71 -33.86
C THR A 209 -9.41 0.63 -33.33
N LYS A 210 -9.76 -0.32 -34.19
CA LYS A 210 -10.55 -1.51 -33.85
C LYS A 210 -9.66 -2.73 -33.97
N ILE A 211 -9.49 -3.45 -32.87
CA ILE A 211 -8.59 -4.59 -32.80
C ILE A 211 -9.43 -5.86 -32.63
N PRO A 212 -9.37 -6.83 -33.55
CA PRO A 212 -10.03 -8.11 -33.36
C PRO A 212 -9.34 -8.88 -32.22
N LEU A 213 -10.12 -9.37 -31.25
CA LEU A 213 -9.60 -10.08 -30.08
C LEU A 213 -9.20 -11.54 -30.37
N GLY A 214 -9.41 -12.02 -31.60
CA GLY A 214 -9.33 -13.44 -31.92
C GLY A 214 -10.42 -14.23 -31.19
N ASP A 215 -10.23 -15.54 -31.03
CA ASP A 215 -11.19 -16.51 -30.49
C ASP A 215 -12.21 -16.01 -29.45
N ASN A 216 -13.40 -16.64 -29.42
CA ASN A 216 -14.53 -16.34 -28.54
C ASN A 216 -14.26 -16.43 -27.01
N LYS A 217 -13.03 -16.63 -26.55
CA LYS A 217 -12.65 -16.63 -25.13
C LYS A 217 -11.88 -15.36 -24.79
N ILE A 218 -12.53 -14.48 -24.03
CA ILE A 218 -11.89 -13.30 -23.47
C ILE A 218 -10.91 -13.75 -22.38
N ASN A 219 -9.60 -13.54 -22.60
CA ASN A 219 -8.58 -13.82 -21.60
C ASN A 219 -8.31 -12.56 -20.75
N PRO A 220 -8.33 -12.63 -19.40
CA PRO A 220 -7.90 -11.51 -18.55
C PRO A 220 -6.47 -11.01 -18.82
N ASN A 221 -5.63 -11.80 -19.50
CA ASN A 221 -4.21 -11.49 -19.75
C ASN A 221 -3.94 -10.78 -21.08
N PHE A 222 -4.93 -10.09 -21.66
CA PHE A 222 -4.70 -9.29 -22.86
C PHE A 222 -3.96 -7.99 -22.53
N ASN A 223 -2.85 -7.76 -23.24
CA ASN A 223 -2.05 -6.54 -23.14
C ASN A 223 -1.92 -5.91 -24.52
N ILE A 224 -2.07 -4.59 -24.59
CA ILE A 224 -1.79 -3.79 -25.78
C ILE A 224 -0.40 -3.22 -25.65
N ILE A 225 0.48 -3.49 -26.61
CA ILE A 225 1.82 -2.92 -26.67
C ILE A 225 1.85 -1.89 -27.80
N ILE A 226 2.22 -0.66 -27.47
CA ILE A 226 2.39 0.45 -28.41
C ILE A 226 3.88 0.71 -28.54
N ILE A 227 4.40 0.71 -29.77
CA ILE A 227 5.84 0.81 -30.07
C ILE A 227 6.08 1.95 -31.05
N ASP A 228 7.08 2.80 -30.81
CA ASP A 228 7.55 3.77 -31.81
C ASP A 228 8.24 3.03 -32.96
N LYS A 229 7.77 3.20 -34.21
CA LYS A 229 8.42 2.56 -35.37
C LYS A 229 9.83 3.09 -35.62
N LYS A 230 10.12 4.35 -35.25
CA LYS A 230 11.46 4.95 -35.38
C LYS A 230 12.37 4.54 -34.24
N ASN A 231 11.84 4.41 -33.03
CA ASN A 231 12.60 4.04 -31.84
C ASN A 231 11.98 2.82 -31.13
N LYS A 232 12.36 1.62 -31.54
CA LYS A 232 11.80 0.38 -30.98
C LYS A 232 12.03 0.19 -29.47
N ALA A 233 12.95 0.93 -28.84
CA ALA A 233 13.14 0.90 -27.39
C ALA A 233 12.00 1.61 -26.65
N GLN A 234 11.32 2.54 -27.32
CA GLN A 234 10.17 3.25 -26.79
C GLN A 234 8.92 2.39 -26.95
N LYS A 235 8.48 1.81 -25.84
CA LYS A 235 7.31 0.96 -25.76
C LYS A 235 6.44 1.38 -24.59
N SER A 236 5.14 1.19 -24.73
CA SER A 236 4.18 1.39 -23.66
C SER A 236 3.20 0.24 -23.63
N ILE A 237 2.91 -0.26 -22.44
CA ILE A 237 2.06 -1.43 -22.23
C ILE A 237 0.78 -0.96 -21.54
N LEU A 238 -0.35 -1.34 -22.12
CA LEU A 238 -1.68 -1.02 -21.62
C LEU A 238 -2.45 -2.32 -21.41
N PRO A 239 -2.80 -2.68 -20.16
CA PRO A 239 -3.66 -3.83 -19.92
C PRO A 239 -5.05 -3.58 -20.48
N VAL A 240 -5.66 -4.61 -21.08
CA VAL A 240 -7.04 -4.54 -21.54
C VAL A 240 -7.97 -4.65 -20.34
N LYS A 241 -8.73 -3.59 -20.05
CA LYS A 241 -9.69 -3.58 -18.95
C LYS A 241 -10.97 -4.28 -19.40
N ILE A 242 -11.04 -5.59 -19.20
CA ILE A 242 -12.28 -6.33 -19.36
C ILE A 242 -13.15 -5.98 -18.15
N LEU A 243 -14.15 -5.12 -18.36
CA LEU A 243 -15.21 -4.92 -17.37
C LEU A 243 -15.95 -6.25 -17.25
N LYS A 244 -15.56 -7.04 -16.23
CA LYS A 244 -16.27 -8.25 -15.85
C LYS A 244 -17.69 -7.80 -15.55
N GLN A 245 -18.64 -8.32 -16.32
CA GLN A 245 -20.05 -7.99 -16.19
C GLN A 245 -20.44 -8.04 -14.72
N GLU A 246 -20.98 -6.94 -14.21
CA GLU A 246 -21.17 -6.67 -12.78
C GLU A 246 -21.81 -7.88 -12.11
N THR A 247 -20.99 -8.71 -11.48
CA THR A 247 -21.50 -9.75 -10.59
C THR A 247 -21.98 -9.00 -9.36
N LEU A 248 -23.29 -9.07 -9.09
CA LEU A 248 -23.90 -8.49 -7.91
C LEU A 248 -23.08 -8.90 -6.66
N ASP A 249 -22.33 -7.95 -6.10
CA ASP A 249 -21.57 -8.15 -4.87
C ASP A 249 -22.48 -7.85 -3.68
N LEU A 250 -23.16 -8.89 -3.21
CA LEU A 250 -24.06 -8.82 -2.06
C LEU A 250 -23.28 -9.17 -0.79
N GLN A 251 -22.79 -8.16 -0.09
CA GLN A 251 -22.15 -8.33 1.21
C GLN A 251 -23.12 -8.00 2.35
N PHE A 252 -23.29 -8.95 3.27
CA PHE A 252 -23.99 -8.73 4.54
C PHE A 252 -22.97 -8.35 5.61
N MET A 253 -23.08 -7.14 6.16
CA MET A 253 -22.29 -6.73 7.31
C MET A 253 -23.10 -7.04 8.57
N PRO A 254 -22.65 -7.94 9.45
CA PRO A 254 -23.33 -8.15 10.72
C PRO A 254 -23.25 -6.86 11.55
N GLU A 255 -24.37 -6.47 12.17
CA GLU A 255 -24.40 -5.34 13.12
C GLU A 255 -23.57 -5.63 14.40
N GLY A 256 -23.04 -6.85 14.53
CA GLY A 256 -22.22 -7.31 15.64
C GLY A 256 -22.92 -8.42 16.45
N GLY A 257 -22.13 -9.23 17.14
CA GLY A 257 -22.62 -10.27 18.07
C GLY A 257 -23.09 -11.58 17.41
N TYR A 258 -23.53 -12.50 18.25
CA TYR A 258 -24.13 -13.78 17.84
C TYR A 258 -25.65 -13.62 17.72
N MET A 259 -26.26 -14.33 16.78
CA MET A 259 -27.72 -14.36 16.66
C MET A 259 -28.31 -15.04 17.89
N VAL A 260 -29.09 -14.30 18.67
CA VAL A 260 -29.77 -14.82 19.86
C VAL A 260 -31.17 -15.26 19.45
N ASN A 261 -31.54 -16.49 19.82
CA ASN A 261 -32.84 -17.06 19.51
C ASN A 261 -33.98 -16.18 20.07
N GLY A 262 -34.99 -15.87 19.24
CA GLY A 262 -36.15 -15.07 19.62
C GLY A 262 -36.00 -13.54 19.50
N ILE A 263 -34.85 -13.03 19.04
CA ILE A 263 -34.63 -11.60 18.78
C ILE A 263 -34.45 -11.38 17.28
N PHE A 264 -35.28 -10.53 16.68
CA PHE A 264 -35.13 -10.14 15.28
C PHE A 264 -33.89 -9.24 15.12
N GLY A 265 -32.88 -9.73 14.41
CA GLY A 265 -31.74 -8.93 13.98
C GLY A 265 -32.11 -8.01 12.81
N LYS A 266 -31.59 -6.78 12.79
CA LYS A 266 -31.64 -5.93 11.61
C LYS A 266 -30.41 -6.25 10.75
N ASN A 267 -30.65 -6.63 9.51
CA ASN A 267 -29.58 -6.76 8.52
C ASN A 267 -29.56 -5.47 7.70
N CYS A 268 -28.54 -4.64 7.91
CA CYS A 268 -28.31 -3.48 7.07
C CYS A 268 -28.05 -3.94 5.62
N LYS A 269 -28.97 -3.64 4.70
CA LYS A 269 -28.70 -3.72 3.26
C LYS A 269 -27.69 -2.63 2.90
N PRO A 270 -26.63 -2.92 2.12
CA PRO A 270 -25.82 -1.87 1.52
C PRO A 270 -26.70 -1.12 0.52
N LYS A 271 -27.26 0.01 0.95
CA LYS A 271 -27.92 0.95 0.03
C LYS A 271 -26.81 1.62 -0.77
N SER A 272 -26.86 1.50 -2.09
CA SER A 272 -25.99 2.24 -3.00
C SER A 272 -25.95 3.72 -2.58
N ARG A 273 -24.77 4.20 -2.17
CA ARG A 273 -24.41 5.62 -2.00
C ARG A 273 -25.54 6.54 -1.55
N SER A 274 -25.99 6.43 -0.30
CA SER A 274 -26.53 7.58 0.45
C SER A 274 -26.80 7.19 1.89
N CYS A 275 -25.99 7.76 2.79
CA CYS A 275 -26.22 8.08 4.19
C CYS A 275 -27.52 7.54 4.83
N CYS A 276 -27.42 6.60 5.76
CA CYS A 276 -28.38 6.50 6.85
C CYS A 276 -27.79 7.23 8.05
N ARG A 277 -28.43 8.33 8.45
CA ARG A 277 -28.24 8.98 9.75
C ARG A 277 -29.53 8.77 10.54
N ILE A 278 -29.34 8.35 11.79
CA ILE A 278 -30.29 8.11 12.89
C ILE A 278 -31.06 6.79 12.79
#